data_AF-A0A3S0N553-F1
#
_entry.id   AF-A0A3S0N553-F1
#
_cell.length_a   1.000
_cell.length_b   1.000
_cell.length_c   1.000
_cell.angle_alpha   90.00
_cell.angle_beta   90.00
_cell.angle_gamma   90.00
#
_symmetry.space_group_name_H-M   'P 1'
#
loop_
_entity.id
_entity.type
_entity.pdbx_description
1 polymer ?
#
loop_
_entity_poly.entity_id
_entity_poly.type
_entity_poly.pdbx_seq_one_letter_code
_entity_poly.pdbx_strand_id
1 'polypeptide(L)' 'MKVASVSHYLKSDEIKETFAEDELKIKVTAFNYNDISVNKNYKVKLVQLKEAGRVLRNNFEQKVQNLPVMSRNEFLKNST' A
#
# COMPACT_ATOMS: atom_id res chain seq x y z
N MET A 1 16.85 -4.23 28.15
CA MET A 1 16.74 -2.76 28.00
C MET A 1 16.73 -2.46 26.50
N LYS A 2 15.62 -1.93 25.94
CA LYS A 2 15.59 -1.56 24.51
C LYS A 2 16.19 -0.16 24.38
N VAL A 3 17.43 -0.08 23.91
CA VAL A 3 18.07 1.19 23.57
C VAL A 3 17.58 1.55 22.16
N ALA A 4 16.68 2.53 22.06
CA ALA A 4 16.33 3.07 20.76
C ALA A 4 17.58 3.73 20.16
N SER A 5 17.91 3.39 18.92
CA SER A 5 19.04 4.01 18.20
C SER A 5 18.80 5.49 17.90
N VAL A 6 17.54 5.93 17.93
CA VAL A 6 17.10 7.30 17.69
C VAL A 6 16.79 7.94 19.03
N SER A 7 17.20 9.19 19.22
CA SER A 7 17.03 9.90 20.50
C SER A 7 15.69 10.63 20.65
N HIS A 8 14.95 10.80 19.56
CA HIS A 8 13.76 11.64 19.47
C HIS A 8 12.80 11.10 18.39
N TYR A 9 11.54 11.51 18.45
CA TYR A 9 10.54 11.25 17.41
C TYR A 9 9.85 12.55 16.99
N LEU A 10 9.24 12.53 15.81
CA LEU A 10 8.43 13.62 15.30
C LEU A 10 6.96 13.30 15.56
N LYS A 11 6.19 14.32 15.96
CA LYS A 11 4.74 14.27 16.08
C LYS A 11 4.15 15.38 15.23
N SER A 12 3.10 15.06 14.50
CA SER A 12 2.24 16.02 13.81
C SER A 12 0.84 15.97 14.41
N ASP A 13 0.07 17.01 14.13
CA ASP A 13 -1.38 16.93 14.28
C ASP A 13 -1.98 16.02 13.19
N GLU A 14 -3.30 15.86 13.19
CA GLU A 14 -4.03 15.07 12.20
C GLU A 14 -3.69 15.54 10.78
N ILE A 15 -3.23 14.60 9.95
CA ILE A 15 -2.90 14.85 8.54
C ILE A 15 -4.12 14.43 7.70
N LYS A 16 -4.81 15.41 7.11
CA LYS A 16 -5.93 15.15 6.20
C LYS A 16 -5.43 14.57 4.88
N GLU A 17 -6.23 13.70 4.28
CA GLU A 17 -6.01 13.24 2.91
C GLU A 17 -6.12 14.42 1.93
N THR A 18 -5.28 14.42 0.91
CA THR A 18 -5.23 15.44 -0.14
C THR A 18 -4.87 14.78 -1.46
N PHE A 19 -5.23 15.39 -2.58
CA PHE A 19 -4.87 14.86 -3.89
C PHE A 19 -3.38 15.05 -4.15
N ALA A 20 -2.81 14.21 -5.03
CA ALA A 20 -1.38 14.26 -5.34
C ALA A 20 -0.93 15.58 -5.99
N GLU A 21 -1.87 16.36 -6.53
CA GLU A 21 -1.64 17.64 -7.20
C GLU A 21 -1.66 18.83 -6.23
N ASP A 22 -2.15 18.63 -5.00
CA ASP A 22 -2.31 19.70 -4.01
C ASP A 22 -1.01 19.94 -3.21
N GLU A 23 -0.77 21.21 -2.84
CA GLU A 23 0.32 21.56 -1.94
C GLU A 23 0.00 21.17 -0.49
N LEU A 24 0.74 20.20 0.07
CA LEU A 24 0.60 19.75 1.46
C LEU A 24 1.68 20.33 2.37
N LYS A 25 1.28 21.17 3.34
CA LYS A 25 2.17 21.72 4.39
C LYS A 25 1.86 21.06 5.74
N ILE A 26 2.82 20.29 6.27
CA ILE A 26 2.68 19.57 7.55
C ILE A 26 3.53 20.26 8.61
N LYS A 27 2.91 20.68 9.70
CA LYS A 27 3.63 21.14 10.90
C LYS A 27 4.03 19.92 11.73
N VAL A 28 5.32 19.80 12.02
CA VAL A 28 5.86 18.72 12.87
C VAL A 28 6.65 19.30 14.04
N THR A 29 6.57 18.62 15.18
CA THR A 29 7.31 18.98 16.39
C THR A 29 8.10 17.77 16.87
N ALA A 30 9.34 17.99 17.31
CA ALA A 30 10.20 16.92 17.82
C ALA A 30 10.08 16.78 19.33
N PHE A 31 10.01 15.53 19.80
CA PHE A 31 9.94 15.19 21.22
C PHE A 31 10.99 14.14 21.58
N ASN A 32 11.47 14.18 22.82
CA ASN A 32 12.22 13.05 23.40
C ASN A 32 11.25 12.00 23.98
N TYR A 33 11.77 10.85 24.41
CA TYR A 33 10.95 9.78 24.99
C TYR A 33 10.39 10.05 26.40
N ASN A 34 10.58 11.27 26.91
CA ASN A 34 9.93 11.77 28.11
C ASN A 34 8.85 12.81 27.76
N ASP A 35 8.41 12.87 26.50
CA ASP A 35 7.41 13.82 25.97
C ASP A 35 7.81 15.29 26.10
N ILE A 36 9.10 15.60 26.21
CA ILE A 36 9.60 16.98 26.25
C ILE A 36 9.93 17.43 24.83
N SER A 37 9.41 18.59 24.45
CA SER A 37 9.71 19.19 23.15
C SER A 37 11.17 19.59 23.05
N VAL A 38 11.79 19.29 21.91
CA VAL A 38 13.19 19.62 21.65
C VAL A 38 13.32 20.41 20.36
N ASN A 39 14.16 21.44 20.38
CA ASN A 39 14.49 22.18 19.18
C ASN A 39 15.67 21.51 18.47
N LYS A 40 15.38 20.72 17.43
CA LYS A 40 16.39 20.07 16.59
C LYS A 40 16.02 20.21 15.12
N ASN A 41 17.05 20.34 14.29
CA ASN A 41 16.90 20.31 12.84
C ASN A 41 16.64 18.87 12.38
N TYR A 42 15.70 18.71 11.45
CA TYR A 42 15.35 17.43 10.84
C TYR A 42 15.19 17.60 9.33
N LYS A 43 15.47 16.53 8.59
CA LYS A 43 15.23 16.45 7.15
C LYS A 43 14.19 15.35 6.92
N VAL A 44 13.03 15.73 6.39
CA VAL A 44 11.95 14.80 6.06
C VAL A 44 11.95 14.51 4.57
N LYS A 45 11.70 13.25 4.21
CA LYS A 45 11.45 12.83 2.82
C LYS A 45 10.04 12.26 2.77
N LEU A 46 9.14 12.97 2.10
CA LEU A 46 7.81 12.45 1.81
C LEU A 46 7.91 11.49 0.62
N VAL A 47 7.24 10.36 0.72
CA VAL A 47 7.11 9.37 -0.35
C VAL A 47 5.64 9.06 -0.51
N GLN A 48 5.13 9.21 -1.74
CA GLN A 48 3.78 8.78 -2.07
C GLN A 48 3.71 7.26 -1.91
N LEU A 49 2.81 6.79 -1.05
CA LEU A 49 2.48 5.36 -0.94
C LEU A 49 1.81 4.94 -2.25
N LYS A 50 2.54 4.19 -3.08
CA LYS A 50 1.98 3.54 -4.25
C LYS A 50 1.34 2.22 -3.80
N GLU A 51 0.15 1.92 -4.31
CA GLU A 51 -0.42 0.59 -4.14
C GLU A 51 0.61 -0.46 -4.62
N ALA A 52 0.70 -1.58 -3.90
CA ALA A 52 1.53 -2.68 -4.36
C ALA A 52 1.06 -3.06 -5.77
N GLY A 53 1.97 -2.98 -6.75
CA GLY A 53 1.64 -3.29 -8.13
C GLY A 53 0.96 -4.65 -8.20
N ARG A 54 -0.25 -4.71 -8.78
CA ARG A 54 -0.95 -5.98 -8.96
C ARG A 54 -0.03 -6.93 -9.72
N VAL A 55 0.34 -8.04 -9.09
CA VAL A 55 1.08 -9.10 -9.78
C VAL A 55 0.09 -9.82 -10.68
N LEU A 56 0.00 -9.39 -11.93
CA LEU A 56 -0.72 -10.12 -12.96
C LEU A 56 0.10 -11.38 -13.25
N ARG A 57 -0.44 -12.55 -12.85
CA ARG A 57 0.21 -13.84 -13.12
C ARG A 57 -0.32 -14.39 -14.44
N ASN A 58 0.60 -14.67 -15.36
CA ASN A 58 0.28 -15.22 -16.67
C ASN A 58 0.03 -16.74 -16.64
N ASN A 59 -0.08 -17.33 -15.44
CA ASN A 59 -0.25 -18.78 -15.23
C ASN A 59 -1.43 -19.38 -16.02
N PHE A 60 -2.42 -18.56 -16.38
CA PHE A 60 -3.62 -18.95 -17.12
C PHE A 60 -3.76 -18.25 -18.46
N GLU A 61 -2.74 -17.53 -18.93
CA GLU A 61 -2.76 -16.81 -20.21
C GLU A 61 -3.06 -17.76 -21.38
N GLN A 62 -2.57 -19.00 -21.30
CA GLN A 62 -2.86 -20.06 -22.28
C GLN A 62 -3.91 -21.09 -21.81
N LYS A 63 -4.58 -20.84 -20.69
CA LYS A 63 -5.64 -21.70 -20.15
C LYS A 63 -7.02 -21.06 -20.32
N VAL A 64 -7.17 -20.12 -21.26
CA VAL A 64 -8.48 -19.61 -21.68
C VAL A 64 -9.35 -20.81 -22.08
N GLN A 65 -10.42 -21.03 -21.33
CA GLN A 65 -11.27 -22.20 -21.43
C GLN A 65 -12.20 -22.07 -22.65
N ASN A 66 -11.66 -22.34 -23.84
CA ASN A 66 -12.39 -22.27 -25.12
C ASN A 66 -13.09 -23.58 -25.50
N LEU A 67 -13.64 -24.32 -24.54
CA LEU A 67 -14.23 -25.63 -24.80
C LEU A 67 -15.59 -25.79 -24.11
N PRO A 68 -16.70 -25.88 -24.85
CA PRO A 68 -17.44 -27.12 -24.88
C PRO A 68 -16.61 -28.14 -25.68
N VAL A 69 -16.04 -29.14 -25.00
CA VAL A 69 -15.29 -30.26 -25.63
C VAL A 69 -16.23 -31.16 -26.44
N MET A 70 -17.54 -30.95 -26.32
CA MET A 70 -18.58 -31.77 -26.91
C MET A 70 -19.59 -30.92 -27.66
N SER A 71 -20.12 -31.46 -28.75
CA SER A 71 -21.28 -30.90 -29.42
C SER A 71 -22.52 -30.98 -28.52
N ARG A 72 -23.52 -30.14 -28.78
CA ARG A 72 -24.80 -30.15 -28.05
C ARG A 72 -25.46 -31.54 -28.03
N ASN A 73 -25.37 -32.27 -29.14
CA ASN A 73 -25.96 -33.60 -29.28
C ASN A 73 -25.22 -34.64 -28.42
N GLU A 74 -23.89 -34.56 -28.34
CA GLU A 74 -23.09 -35.44 -27.48
C GLU A 74 -23.36 -35.19 -25.99
N PHE A 75 -23.61 -33.93 -25.60
CA PHE A 75 -23.95 -33.58 -24.21
C PHE A 75 -25.27 -34.20 -23.77
N LEU A 76 -26.28 -34.07 -24.62
CA LEU A 76 -27.63 -34.57 -24.32
C LEU A 76 -27.67 -36.11 -24.25
N LYS A 77 -26.84 -36.80 -25.04
CA LYS A 77 -26.76 -38.27 -25.04
C LYS A 77 -26.13 -38.86 -23.77
N ASN A 78 -25.14 -38.18 -23.18
CA ASN A 78 -24.45 -38.65 -21.98
C ASN A 78 -25.12 -38.19 -20.66
N SER A 79 -26.15 -37.35 -20.75
CA SER A 79 -26.89 -36.82 -19.58
C SER A 79 -28.19 -37.57 -19.29
N THR A 80 -28.42 -38.70 -19.96
CA THR A 80 -29.57 -39.60 -19.81
C THR A 80 -29.06 -41.01 -19.58
#